data_AF-D9Q344-F1
#
_entry.id   AF-D9Q344-F1
#
_cell.length_a   1.000
_cell.length_b   1.000
_cell.length_c   1.000
_cell.angle_alpha   90.00
_cell.angle_beta   90.00
_cell.angle_gamma   90.00
#
_symmetry.space_group_name_H-M   'P 1'
#
loop_
_entity.id
_entity.type
_entity.pdbx_description
1 polymer ?
#
loop_
_entity_poly.entity_id
_entity_poly.type
_entity_poly.pdbx_seq_one_letter_code
_entity_poly.pdbx_strand_id
1 'polypeptide(L)'
;MRVHDALRKAFTKYNAYADPFTLMELETFVQAAVREGPQGNSMKSLVDNIEVILRRSEDPDAETKAREIAEYVLQLCSSGCN
;
A
#
# COMPACT_ATOMS: atom_id res chain seq x y z
N MET A 1 -1.27 -10.99 10.79
CA MET A 1 -0.08 -10.30 10.20
C MET A 1 -0.20 -8.83 10.53
N ARG A 2 0.91 -8.10 10.76
CA ARG A 2 0.80 -6.65 10.96
C ARG A 2 0.65 -5.94 9.62
N VAL A 3 -0.05 -4.80 9.60
CA VAL A 3 -0.16 -3.97 8.40
C VAL A 3 1.23 -3.59 7.87
N HIS A 4 2.15 -3.23 8.77
CA HIS A 4 3.54 -2.94 8.45
C HIS A 4 4.24 -4.07 7.67
N ASP A 5 4.04 -5.32 8.11
CA ASP A 5 4.65 -6.48 7.47
C ASP A 5 4.07 -6.73 6.07
N ALA A 6 2.77 -6.48 5.89
CA ALA A 6 2.11 -6.60 4.59
C ALA A 6 2.65 -5.56 3.60
N LEU A 7 2.80 -4.31 4.04
CA LEU A 7 3.41 -3.23 3.26
C LEU A 7 4.85 -3.56 2.89
N ARG A 8 5.68 -3.96 3.84
CA ARG A 8 7.08 -4.34 3.57
C ARG A 8 7.17 -5.48 2.55
N LYS A 9 6.32 -6.51 2.68
CA LYS A 9 6.24 -7.61 1.72
C LYS A 9 5.82 -7.14 0.33
N ALA A 10 4.84 -6.24 0.25
CA ALA A 10 4.37 -5.71 -1.03
C ALA A 10 5.45 -4.87 -1.72
N PHE A 11 6.04 -3.90 -1.04
CA PHE A 11 7.12 -3.08 -1.61
C PHE A 11 8.32 -3.93 -2.06
N THR A 12 8.69 -4.96 -1.27
CA THR A 12 9.74 -5.90 -1.68
C THR A 12 9.34 -6.70 -2.93
N LYS A 13 8.11 -7.20 -3.01
CA LYS A 13 7.62 -7.98 -4.16
C LYS A 13 7.65 -7.19 -5.47
N TYR A 14 7.29 -5.90 -5.42
CA TYR A 14 7.22 -5.04 -6.59
C TYR A 14 8.51 -4.26 -6.85
N ASN A 15 9.61 -4.60 -6.14
CA ASN A 15 10.90 -3.93 -6.23
C ASN A 15 10.78 -2.39 -6.08
N ALA A 16 9.90 -1.97 -5.17
CA ALA A 16 9.64 -0.59 -4.86
C ALA A 16 10.38 -0.19 -3.58
N TYR A 17 10.88 1.05 -3.55
CA TYR A 17 11.54 1.60 -2.39
C TYR A 17 10.59 2.47 -1.57
N ALA A 18 10.54 2.21 -0.26
CA ALA A 18 9.99 3.11 0.75
C ALA A 18 10.77 2.89 2.04
N ASP A 19 11.15 3.97 2.71
CA ASP A 19 11.77 3.87 4.02
C ASP A 19 10.76 3.42 5.10
N PRO A 20 11.21 2.90 6.25
CA PRO A 20 10.32 2.38 7.27
C PRO A 20 9.31 3.41 7.82
N PHE A 21 9.66 4.70 7.85
CA PHE A 21 8.76 5.73 8.34
C PHE A 21 7.63 6.00 7.35
N THR A 22 7.97 6.12 6.06
CA THR A 22 6.99 6.20 4.97
C THR A 22 6.01 5.01 4.98
N LEU A 23 6.51 3.79 5.26
CA LEU A 23 5.63 2.62 5.39
C LEU A 23 4.69 2.71 6.61
N MET A 24 5.14 3.29 7.73
CA MET A 24 4.25 3.50 8.89
C MET A 24 3.11 4.48 8.58
N GLU A 25 3.37 5.54 7.82
CA GLU A 25 2.33 6.50 7.42
C GLU A 25 1.22 5.83 6.58
N LEU A 26 1.60 4.88 5.72
CA LEU A 26 0.67 4.10 4.90
C LEU A 26 -0.24 3.18 5.71
N GLU A 27 0.12 2.81 6.94
CA GLU A 27 -0.65 1.84 7.73
C GLU A 27 -2.09 2.31 7.97
N THR A 28 -2.27 3.61 8.20
CA THR A 28 -3.59 4.21 8.44
C THR A 28 -4.49 4.11 7.21
N PHE A 29 -3.94 4.32 6.01
CA PHE A 29 -4.65 4.20 4.74
C PHE A 29 -5.02 2.74 4.45
N VAL A 30 -4.12 1.80 4.75
CA VAL A 30 -4.42 0.37 4.62
C VAL A 30 -5.54 -0.05 5.57
N GLN A 31 -5.49 0.36 6.84
CA GLN A 31 -6.54 0.05 7.80
C GLN A 31 -7.90 0.61 7.37
N ALA A 32 -7.93 1.84 6.84
CA ALA A 32 -9.15 2.45 6.31
C ALA A 32 -9.69 1.67 5.09
N ALA A 33 -8.81 1.32 4.14
CA ALA A 33 -9.17 0.56 2.95
C ALA A 33 -9.67 -0.86 3.27
N VAL A 34 -9.08 -1.54 4.25
CA VAL A 34 -9.56 -2.86 4.74
C VAL A 34 -10.96 -2.74 5.34
N ARG A 35 -11.25 -1.67 6.09
CA ARG A 35 -12.57 -1.47 6.73
C ARG A 35 -13.68 -1.13 5.74
N GLU A 36 -13.40 -0.29 4.76
CA GLU A 36 -14.39 0.11 3.74
C GLU A 36 -14.58 -0.95 2.65
N GLY A 37 -13.56 -1.79 2.43
CA GLY A 37 -13.56 -2.80 1.37
C GLY A 37 -13.22 -2.24 -0.02
N PRO A 38 -13.22 -3.10 -1.05
CA PRO A 38 -12.61 -2.80 -2.35
C PRO A 38 -13.25 -1.65 -3.15
N GLN A 39 -14.51 -1.32 -2.86
CA GLN A 39 -15.25 -0.24 -3.53
C GLN A 39 -15.25 1.07 -2.73
N GLY A 40 -14.55 1.12 -1.60
CA GLY A 40 -14.45 2.31 -0.75
C GLY A 40 -13.54 3.39 -1.34
N ASN A 41 -13.80 4.65 -0.95
CA ASN A 41 -12.93 5.78 -1.31
C ASN A 41 -11.53 5.62 -0.71
N SER A 42 -11.41 4.89 0.40
CA SER A 42 -10.13 4.60 1.05
C SER A 42 -9.17 3.79 0.18
N MET A 43 -9.66 2.96 -0.74
CA MET A 43 -8.80 2.26 -1.70
C MET A 43 -8.10 3.24 -2.64
N LYS A 44 -8.85 4.22 -3.17
CA LYS A 44 -8.28 5.26 -4.02
C LYS A 44 -7.23 6.07 -3.25
N SER A 45 -7.54 6.50 -2.04
CA SER A 45 -6.58 7.22 -1.18
C SER A 45 -5.30 6.42 -0.93
N LEU A 46 -5.40 5.11 -0.70
CA LEU A 46 -4.23 4.25 -0.53
C LEU A 46 -3.37 4.21 -1.80
N VAL A 47 -4.00 4.01 -2.98
CA VAL A 47 -3.30 4.01 -4.27
C VAL A 47 -2.61 5.35 -4.51
N ASP A 48 -3.31 6.47 -4.34
CA ASP A 48 -2.77 7.82 -4.56
C ASP A 48 -1.54 8.08 -3.66
N ASN A 49 -1.59 7.66 -2.39
CA ASN A 49 -0.46 7.83 -1.48
C ASN A 49 0.74 6.95 -1.85
N ILE A 50 0.52 5.69 -2.24
CA ILE A 50 1.60 4.81 -2.72
C ILE A 50 2.22 5.40 -3.99
N GLU A 51 1.41 5.91 -4.92
CA GLU A 51 1.91 6.54 -6.14
C GLU A 51 2.81 7.74 -5.85
N VAL A 52 2.42 8.62 -4.91
CA VAL A 52 3.27 9.76 -4.51
C VAL A 52 4.63 9.28 -3.99
N ILE A 53 4.66 8.21 -3.20
CA ILE A 53 5.90 7.62 -2.68
C ILE A 53 6.77 7.09 -3.83
N LEU A 54 6.19 6.31 -4.74
CA LEU A 54 6.89 5.74 -5.88
C LEU A 54 7.44 6.82 -6.84
N ARG A 55 6.69 7.90 -7.06
CA ARG A 55 7.15 9.04 -7.87
C ARG A 55 8.34 9.76 -7.22
N ARG A 56 8.34 9.90 -5.89
CA ARG A 56 9.49 10.48 -5.15
C ARG A 56 10.73 9.60 -5.23
N SER A 57 10.57 8.29 -5.39
CA SER A 57 11.68 7.36 -5.66
C SER A 57 12.02 7.22 -7.15
N GLU A 58 11.48 8.09 -8.01
CA GLU A 58 11.72 8.10 -9.47
C GLU A 58 11.34 6.76 -10.16
N ASP A 59 10.32 6.06 -9.64
CA ASP A 59 9.83 4.83 -10.26
C ASP A 59 9.11 5.14 -11.58
N PRO A 60 9.54 4.58 -12.72
CA PRO A 60 8.98 4.88 -14.03
C PRO A 60 7.53 4.40 -14.21
N ASP A 61 7.11 3.39 -13.44
CA ASP A 61 5.80 2.74 -13.53
C ASP A 61 4.94 2.99 -12.28
N ALA A 62 5.16 4.13 -11.61
CA ALA A 62 4.56 4.46 -10.32
C ALA A 62 3.03 4.26 -10.27
N GLU A 63 2.29 4.69 -11.30
CA GLU A 63 0.83 4.58 -11.36
C GLU A 63 0.35 3.12 -11.36
N THR A 64 0.93 2.29 -12.24
CA THR A 64 0.57 0.86 -12.34
C THR A 64 0.97 0.11 -11.07
N LYS A 65 2.21 0.29 -10.61
CA LYS A 65 2.70 -0.37 -9.39
C LYS A 65 1.93 0.05 -8.14
N ALA A 66 1.51 1.30 -8.03
CA ALA A 66 0.77 1.77 -6.86
C ALA A 66 -0.53 0.99 -6.68
N ARG A 67 -1.29 0.79 -7.76
CA ARG A 67 -2.50 -0.03 -7.74
C ARG A 67 -2.18 -1.48 -7.38
N GLU A 68 -1.19 -2.09 -8.02
CA GLU A 68 -0.82 -3.49 -7.76
C GLU A 68 -0.36 -3.72 -6.31
N ILE A 69 0.44 -2.80 -5.76
CA ILE A 69 0.88 -2.83 -4.35
C ILE A 69 -0.34 -2.72 -3.43
N ALA A 70 -1.23 -1.75 -3.66
CA ALA A 70 -2.42 -1.56 -2.82
C ALA A 70 -3.31 -2.82 -2.80
N GLU A 71 -3.61 -3.37 -3.97
CA GLU A 71 -4.42 -4.58 -4.12
C GLU A 71 -3.78 -5.77 -3.41
N TYR A 72 -2.46 -5.94 -3.58
CA TYR A 72 -1.73 -7.01 -2.93
C TYR A 72 -1.67 -6.86 -1.40
N VAL A 73 -1.52 -5.64 -0.88
CA VAL A 73 -1.58 -5.37 0.57
C VAL A 73 -2.96 -5.74 1.12
N LEU A 74 -4.04 -5.34 0.44
CA LEU A 74 -5.40 -5.70 0.86
C LEU A 74 -5.66 -7.20 0.79
N GLN A 75 -5.11 -7.88 -0.22
CA GLN A 75 -5.15 -9.35 -0.30
C GLN A 75 -4.43 -9.99 0.89
N LEU A 76 -3.24 -9.49 1.27
CA LEU A 76 -2.52 -9.98 2.44
C LEU A 76 -3.28 -9.72 3.76
N CYS A 77 -4.07 -8.64 3.80
CA CYS A 77 -4.88 -8.26 4.95
C CYS A 77 -6.33 -8.75 4.91
N SER A 78 -6.72 -9.58 3.93
CA SER A 78 -8.11 -10.01 3.74
C SER A 78 -8.67 -10.84 4.90
N SER A 79 -7.79 -11.54 5.64
CA SER A 79 -8.15 -12.30 6.85
C SER A 79 -8.00 -11.49 8.15
N GLY A 80 -7.74 -10.18 8.03
CA GLY A 80 -7.45 -9.28 9.15
C GLY A 80 -5.95 -9.07 9.36
N CYS A 81 -5.52 -7.82 9.17
CA CYS A 81 -4.24 -7.34 9.70
C CYS A 81 -4.47 -6.68 11.07
N ASN A 82 -3.57 -6.96 12.02
CA ASN A 82 -3.55 -6.31 13.35
C ASN A 82 -2.62 -5.10 13.35
#